data_AF-A0A8J7WWJ6-F1
#
_entry.id   AF-A0A8J7WWJ6-F1
#
_cell.length_a   1.000
_cell.length_b   1.000
_cell.length_c   1.000
_cell.angle_alpha   90.00
_cell.angle_beta   90.00
_cell.angle_gamma   90.00
#
_symmetry.space_group_name_H-M   'P 1'
#
loop_
_entity.id
_entity.type
_entity.pdbx_description
1 polymer ?
#
loop_
_entity_poly.entity_id
_entity_poly.type
_entity_poly.pdbx_seq_one_letter_code
_entity_poly.pdbx_strand_id
1 'polypeptide(L)' 'EMVQSVAMQAWEKGQSFPELVRADPELSPHLTAEELDQLFDPEYYLRYEDFIFNRVFQETGHE' A
#
# COMPACT_ATOMS: atom_id res chain seq x y z
N GLU A 1 9.63 -1.36 -13.79
CA GLU A 1 10.57 -0.22 -13.81
C GLU A 1 10.04 1.05 -13.14
N MET A 2 8.97 1.71 -13.61
CA MET A 2 8.50 3.01 -13.07
C MET A 2 8.30 3.04 -11.54
N VAL A 3 7.49 2.12 -10.98
CA VAL A 3 7.27 2.03 -9.52
C VAL A 3 8.54 1.63 -8.76
N GLN A 4 9.35 0.76 -9.35
CA GLN A 4 10.58 0.25 -8.72
C GLN A 4 11.64 1.35 -8.59
N SER A 5 11.80 2.20 -9.61
CA SER A 5 12.72 3.33 -9.59
C SER A 5 12.40 4.27 -8.42
N VAL A 6 11.13 4.65 -8.28
CA VAL A 6 10.66 5.53 -7.21
C VAL A 6 10.80 4.87 -5.82
N ALA A 7 10.55 3.56 -5.73
CA ALA A 7 10.72 2.81 -4.49
C ALA A 7 12.19 2.74 -4.05
N MET A 8 13.12 2.50 -4.99
CA MET A 8 14.55 2.51 -4.70
C MET A 8 15.02 3.88 -4.25
N GLN A 9 14.55 4.96 -4.89
CA GLN A 9 14.84 6.32 -4.46
C GLN A 9 14.35 6.59 -3.03
N ALA A 10 13.11 6.19 -2.71
CA ALA A 10 12.54 6.35 -1.36
C ALA A 10 13.41 5.65 -0.31
N TRP A 11 13.85 4.42 -0.62
CA TRP A 11 14.68 3.61 0.26
C TRP A 11 16.07 4.21 0.50
N GLU A 12 16.79 4.55 -0.58
CA GLU A 12 18.17 5.06 -0.50
C GLU A 12 18.26 6.42 0.20
N LYS A 13 17.24 7.27 0.02
CA LYS A 13 17.22 8.65 0.54
C LYS A 13 16.39 8.81 1.81
N GLY A 14 15.73 7.76 2.28
CA GLY A 14 14.82 7.82 3.44
C GLY A 14 13.65 8.79 3.23
N GLN A 15 13.14 8.87 2.01
CA GLN A 15 12.05 9.78 1.62
C GLN A 15 10.70 9.08 1.65
N SER A 16 9.62 9.86 1.76
CA SER A 16 8.25 9.36 1.66
C SER A 16 7.98 8.85 0.25
N PHE A 17 7.78 7.54 0.09
CA PHE A 17 7.40 6.93 -1.18
C PHE A 17 6.09 7.53 -1.75
N PRO A 18 5.02 7.75 -0.95
CA PRO A 18 3.81 8.42 -1.43
C PRO A 18 4.05 9.84 -1.99
N GLU A 19 4.95 10.61 -1.40
CA GLU A 19 5.27 11.95 -1.90
C GLU A 19 6.06 11.88 -3.21
N LEU A 20 7.00 10.94 -3.30
CA LEU A 20 7.78 10.74 -4.52
C LEU A 20 6.91 10.28 -5.68
N VAL A 21 5.95 9.37 -5.45
CA VAL A 21 4.99 8.94 -6.49
C VAL A 21 4.13 10.10 -6.97
N ARG A 22 3.67 10.98 -6.08
CA ARG A 22 2.88 12.17 -6.45
C ARG A 22 3.69 13.19 -7.26
N ALA A 23 4.99 13.28 -7.00
CA ALA A 23 5.90 14.19 -7.69
C ALA A 23 6.52 13.59 -8.97
N ASP A 24 6.34 12.30 -9.21
CA ASP A 24 6.96 11.60 -10.33
C ASP A 24 6.24 11.94 -11.65
N PRO A 25 6.97 12.44 -12.66
CA PRO A 25 6.37 12.89 -13.92
C PRO A 25 5.92 11.74 -14.83
N GLU A 26 6.37 10.51 -14.59
CA GLU A 26 5.91 9.33 -15.31
C GLU A 26 4.64 8.74 -14.65
N LEU A 27 4.50 8.80 -13.32
CA LEU A 27 3.35 8.26 -12.57
C LEU A 27 2.16 9.23 -12.45
N SER A 28 2.42 10.51 -12.20
CA SER A 28 1.37 11.52 -11.98
C SER A 28 0.35 11.68 -13.12
N PRO A 29 0.66 11.43 -14.41
CA PRO A 29 -0.36 11.48 -15.47
C PRO A 29 -1.31 10.28 -15.47
N HIS A 30 -0.98 9.19 -14.78
CA HIS A 30 -1.73 7.94 -14.82
C HIS A 30 -2.72 7.78 -13.67
N LEU A 31 -2.54 8.53 -12.59
CA LEU A 31 -3.32 8.41 -11.37
C LEU A 31 -3.69 9.79 -10.87
N THR A 32 -4.97 9.97 -10.55
CA THR A 32 -5.46 11.18 -9.88
C THR A 32 -4.98 11.22 -8.42
N ALA A 33 -5.05 12.40 -7.81
CA ALA A 33 -4.71 12.56 -6.40
C ALA A 33 -5.57 11.65 -5.50
N GLU A 34 -6.87 11.53 -5.80
CA GLU A 34 -7.80 10.69 -5.03
C GLU A 34 -7.49 9.20 -5.17
N GLU A 35 -7.15 8.74 -6.38
CA GLU A 35 -6.69 7.35 -6.59
C GLU A 35 -5.40 7.06 -5.83
N LEU A 36 -4.45 8.00 -5.82
CA LEU A 36 -3.22 7.86 -5.03
C LEU A 36 -3.49 7.83 -3.53
N ASP A 37 -4.40 8.66 -3.03
CA ASP A 37 -4.79 8.66 -1.62
C ASP A 37 -5.38 7.31 -1.21
N GLN A 38 -6.24 6.72 -2.05
CA GLN A 38 -6.78 5.37 -1.83
C GLN A 38 -5.72 4.27 -1.91
N LEU A 39 -4.77 4.36 -2.85
CA LEU A 39 -3.68 3.39 -2.97
C LEU A 39 -2.72 3.40 -1.78
N PHE A 40 -2.63 4.52 -1.07
CA PHE A 40 -1.80 4.64 0.13
C PHE A 40 -2.58 4.48 1.45
N ASP A 41 -3.87 4.16 1.38
CA ASP A 41 -4.69 3.82 2.55
C ASP A 41 -4.43 2.36 2.99
N PRO A 42 -3.87 2.12 4.19
CA PRO A 42 -3.67 0.78 4.72
C PRO A 42 -4.97 0.00 4.94
N GLU A 43 -6.09 0.66 5.26
CA GLU A 43 -7.36 0.00 5.57
C GLU A 43 -7.85 -0.85 4.40
N TYR A 44 -7.65 -0.37 3.17
CA TYR A 44 -8.00 -1.10 1.96
C TYR A 44 -7.31 -2.48 1.88
N TYR A 45 -6.06 -2.56 2.32
CA TYR A 45 -5.26 -3.79 2.30
C TYR A 45 -5.47 -4.66 3.54
N LEU A 46 -5.98 -4.08 4.63
CA LEU A 46 -6.35 -4.80 5.85
C LEU A 46 -7.81 -5.28 5.87
N ARG A 47 -8.61 -5.01 4.83
CA ARG A 47 -10.04 -5.36 4.75
C ARG A 47 -10.41 -6.84 5.00
N TYR A 48 -9.45 -7.75 4.87
CA TYR A 48 -9.65 -9.20 5.11
C TYR A 48 -8.94 -9.69 6.37
N GLU A 49 -8.43 -8.80 7.21
CA GLU A 49 -7.77 -9.13 8.47
C GLU A 49 -8.70 -9.99 9.33
N ASP A 50 -9.91 -9.52 9.62
CA ASP A 50 -10.90 -10.26 10.41
C ASP A 50 -11.21 -11.65 9.84
N PHE A 51 -11.30 -11.77 8.50
CA PHE A 51 -11.53 -13.05 7.85
C PHE A 51 -10.37 -14.03 8.11
N ILE A 52 -9.12 -13.55 8.02
CA ILE A 52 -7.93 -14.35 8.28
C ILE A 52 -7.86 -14.73 9.77
N PHE A 53 -8.07 -13.78 10.67
CA PHE A 53 -8.08 -14.03 12.12
C PHE A 53 -9.15 -15.05 12.50
N ASN A 54 -10.37 -14.89 11.99
CA ASN A 54 -11.45 -15.84 12.23
C ASN A 54 -11.08 -17.24 11.74
N ARG A 55 -10.50 -17.37 10.55
CA ARG A 55 -10.07 -18.67 10.02
C ARG A 55 -9.00 -19.35 10.89
N VAL A 56 -8.03 -18.61 11.42
CA VAL A 56 -6.91 -19.18 12.17
C VAL A 56 -7.30 -19.50 13.63
N PHE A 57 -8.14 -18.66 14.23
CA PHE A 57 -8.42 -18.72 15.66
C PHE A 57 -9.80 -19.29 16.03
N GLN A 58 -10.75 -19.45 15.09
CA GLN A 58 -12.08 -20.01 15.41
C GLN A 58 -12.16 -21.55 15.39
N GLU A 59 -11.11 -22.28 14.98
CA GLU A 59 -11.10 -23.76 14.98
C GLU A 59 -10.37 -24.42 16.18
N THR A 60 -10.01 -23.67 17.23
CA THR A 60 -9.36 -24.23 18.45
C THR A 60 -10.26 -24.33 19.67
N GLY A 61 -11.58 -24.31 19.48
CA GLY A 61 -12.58 -24.56 20.53
C GLY A 61 -13.36 -25.86 20.31
N HIS A 62 -12.69 -27.01 20.45
CA HIS A 62 -13.35 -28.28 20.72
C HIS A 62 -12.77 -28.85 22.02
N GLU A 63 -13.21 -28.27 23.14
CA GLU A 63 -13.27 -28.95 24.44
C GLU A 63 -14.68 -29.51 24.64
#